data_AF-A0A5N6Z7N8-F1
#
_entry.id   AF-A0A5N6Z7N8-F1
#
_cell.length_a   1.000
_cell.length_b   1.000
_cell.length_c   1.000
_cell.angle_alpha   90.00
_cell.angle_beta   90.00
_cell.angle_gamma   90.00
#
_symmetry.space_group_name_H-M   'P 1'
#
loop_
_entity.id
_entity.type
_entity.pdbx_description
1 polymer ?
#
loop_
_entity_poly.entity_id
_entity_poly.type
_entity_poly.pdbx_seq_one_letter_code
_entity_poly.pdbx_strand_id
1 'polypeptide(L)'
;MHSFLVVLVFTLSCALAIVFLFWNNGPGSTFTHQIQNKLCSESPSWDTSLSRTFRPISSLETISHPSGHSSNNGVDDISWESLLLPQNGGLLRVRTSNDTVTDHGVSMFHQLHCLIVIRDLIFPEPSRGNRNSTSPSHIGHPKSDAIHWAHCFDYIAQGIICAADDTIEPPHHVLNREGRKVRIIDGVGHTHACRDPTSLWRAVQNSELHPIDMSILKDSVRASSLNTRDCEMVDNCTIPEPYRAH
;
A
#
# COMPACT_ATOMS: atom_id res chain seq x y z
N MET A 1 18.35 66.06 -10.68
CA MET A 1 18.30 65.72 -9.25
C MET A 1 17.15 64.78 -8.89
N HIS A 2 15.95 64.91 -9.48
CA HIS A 2 14.81 64.03 -9.14
C HIS A 2 15.00 62.54 -9.46
N SER A 3 15.63 62.15 -10.58
CA SER A 3 15.85 60.72 -10.87
C SER A 3 16.80 60.03 -9.89
N PHE A 4 17.84 60.71 -9.41
CA PHE A 4 18.76 60.14 -8.44
C PHE A 4 18.09 59.91 -7.08
N LEU A 5 17.21 60.83 -6.66
CA LEU A 5 16.46 60.70 -5.43
C LEU A 5 15.48 59.52 -5.49
N VAL A 6 14.79 59.32 -6.63
CA VAL A 6 13.87 58.19 -6.82
C VAL A 6 14.60 56.85 -6.78
N VAL A 7 15.76 56.74 -7.43
CA VAL A 7 16.57 55.51 -7.41
C VAL A 7 17.11 55.24 -6.00
N LEU A 8 17.55 56.27 -5.28
CA LEU A 8 18.04 56.13 -3.90
C LEU A 8 16.92 55.64 -2.96
N VAL A 9 15.72 56.23 -3.06
CA VAL A 9 14.57 55.84 -2.24
C VAL A 9 14.14 54.40 -2.56
N PHE A 10 14.10 54.02 -3.83
CA PHE A 10 13.71 52.67 -4.24
C PHE A 10 14.73 51.63 -3.73
N THR A 11 16.02 51.88 -3.91
CA THR A 11 17.09 50.98 -3.43
C THR A 11 17.10 50.84 -1.91
N LEU A 12 16.91 51.92 -1.16
CA LEU A 12 16.75 51.88 0.30
C LEU A 12 15.51 51.10 0.72
N SER A 13 14.38 51.27 0.02
CA SER A 13 13.15 50.53 0.34
C SER A 13 13.31 49.02 0.10
N CYS A 14 13.97 48.62 -1.01
CA CYS A 14 14.27 47.22 -1.29
C CYS A 14 15.24 46.63 -0.26
N ALA A 15 16.30 47.37 0.10
CA ALA A 15 17.26 46.91 1.11
C ALA A 15 16.59 46.70 2.48
N LEU A 16 15.73 47.64 2.91
CA LEU A 16 14.98 47.51 4.16
C LEU A 16 13.99 46.34 4.13
N ALA A 17 13.29 46.13 3.01
CA ALA A 17 12.40 44.98 2.86
C ALA A 17 13.16 43.64 2.93
N ILE A 18 14.33 43.56 2.30
CA ILE A 18 15.18 42.37 2.34
C ILE A 18 15.67 42.11 3.76
N VAL A 19 16.15 43.14 4.47
CA VAL A 19 16.59 43.02 5.87
C VAL A 19 15.42 42.60 6.78
N PHE A 20 14.21 43.14 6.57
CA PHE A 20 13.03 42.74 7.33
C PHE A 20 12.63 41.28 7.08
N LEU A 21 12.75 40.81 5.83
CA LEU A 21 12.52 39.41 5.49
C LEU A 21 13.56 38.49 6.14
N PHE A 22 14.84 38.86 6.16
CA PHE A 22 15.88 38.07 6.83
C PHE A 22 15.77 38.10 8.36
N TRP A 23 15.35 39.23 8.94
CA TRP A 23 15.19 39.38 10.39
C TRP A 23 13.98 38.60 10.91
N ASN A 24 12.87 38.60 10.17
CA ASN A 24 11.66 37.87 10.59
C ASN A 24 11.72 36.37 10.30
N ASN A 25 12.49 35.95 9.29
CA ASN A 25 12.58 34.52 8.95
C ASN A 25 13.80 33.81 9.54
N GLY A 26 14.76 34.55 10.12
CA GLY A 26 15.97 33.99 10.71
C GLY A 26 16.84 33.18 9.72
N PRO A 27 18.06 32.76 10.10
CA PRO A 27 18.96 32.04 9.20
C PRO A 27 18.57 30.57 8.95
N GLY A 28 17.39 30.13 9.39
CA GLY A 28 17.07 28.70 9.55
C GLY A 28 15.77 28.22 8.92
N SER A 29 14.86 29.09 8.46
CA SER A 29 13.60 28.61 7.87
C SER A 29 13.68 28.56 6.35
N THR A 30 14.38 27.57 5.82
CA THR A 30 14.20 27.18 4.42
C THR A 30 12.74 26.77 4.22
N PHE A 31 12.13 27.26 3.12
CA PHE A 31 10.74 27.00 2.73
C PHE A 31 10.36 25.50 2.75
N THR A 32 11.35 24.63 2.53
CA THR A 32 11.25 23.18 2.67
C THR A 32 10.81 22.73 4.07
N HIS A 33 11.28 23.37 5.13
CA HIS A 33 10.95 22.99 6.52
C HIS A 33 9.51 23.34 6.91
N GLN A 34 8.91 24.38 6.31
CA GLN A 34 7.52 24.75 6.57
C GLN A 34 6.50 23.85 5.86
N ILE A 35 6.85 23.29 4.70
CA ILE A 35 6.00 22.32 4.00
C ILE A 35 5.97 20.99 4.77
N GLN A 36 7.12 20.57 5.31
CA GLN A 36 7.25 19.31 6.04
C GLN A 36 6.40 19.29 7.33
N ASN A 37 6.37 20.40 8.08
CA ASN A 37 5.58 20.51 9.31
C ASN A 37 4.07 20.69 9.08
N LYS A 38 3.64 21.12 7.88
CA LYS A 38 2.20 21.27 7.56
C LYS A 38 1.57 20.03 6.96
N LEU A 39 2.35 19.13 6.34
CA LEU A 39 1.86 17.88 5.76
C LEU A 39 1.96 16.70 6.73
N CYS A 40 2.90 16.74 7.67
CA CYS A 40 3.00 15.76 8.74
C CYS A 40 2.71 16.47 10.06
N SER A 41 1.45 16.43 10.50
CA SER A 41 1.15 16.77 11.89
C SER A 41 1.98 15.84 12.76
N GLU A 42 2.82 16.39 13.64
CA GLU A 42 3.64 15.61 14.58
C GLU A 42 2.73 14.63 15.34
N SER A 43 2.77 13.36 14.93
CA SER A 43 2.25 12.25 15.70
C SER A 43 3.11 12.14 16.97
N PRO A 44 2.53 11.78 18.12
CA PRO A 44 3.31 11.49 19.31
C PRO A 44 4.44 10.53 18.97
N SER A 45 5.64 10.91 19.39
CA SER A 45 6.88 10.15 19.29
C SER A 45 6.68 8.67 19.63
N TRP A 46 7.52 7.83 19.03
CA TRP A 46 7.60 6.36 19.14
C TRP A 46 6.73 5.58 18.14
N ASP A 47 7.02 5.76 16.84
CA ASP A 47 6.94 4.63 15.93
C ASP A 47 8.37 4.27 15.52
N THR A 48 8.88 3.16 16.05
CA THR A 48 10.13 2.56 15.56
C THR A 48 9.94 2.30 14.08
N SER A 49 10.69 3.00 13.21
CA SER A 49 10.67 2.76 11.78
C SER A 49 10.99 1.28 11.53
N LEU A 50 10.01 0.53 11.04
CA LEU A 50 10.21 -0.88 10.72
C LEU A 50 10.98 -0.97 9.41
N SER A 51 12.25 -1.36 9.48
CA SER A 51 13.07 -1.58 8.30
C SER A 51 12.83 -2.99 7.75
N ARG A 52 12.67 -3.11 6.43
CA ARG A 52 12.44 -4.39 5.74
C ARG A 52 13.36 -4.49 4.53
N THR A 53 13.94 -5.67 4.32
CA THR A 53 14.74 -5.98 3.12
C THR A 53 14.02 -7.05 2.30
N PHE A 54 13.55 -6.69 1.11
CA PHE A 54 12.90 -7.64 0.21
C PHE A 54 13.93 -8.42 -0.61
N ARG A 55 13.65 -9.70 -0.86
CA ARG A 55 14.49 -10.57 -1.70
C ARG A 55 13.89 -10.66 -3.11
N PRO A 56 14.72 -10.85 -4.16
CA PRO A 56 14.23 -11.07 -5.52
C PRO A 56 13.32 -12.29 -5.61
N ILE A 57 12.25 -12.20 -6.42
CA ILE A 57 11.26 -13.26 -6.63
C ILE A 57 11.42 -13.81 -8.06
N SER A 58 12.48 -14.58 -8.27
CA SER A 58 12.84 -15.06 -9.62
C SER A 58 11.77 -15.96 -10.27
N SER A 59 10.93 -16.61 -9.48
CA SER A 59 9.85 -17.50 -9.94
C SER A 59 8.62 -16.76 -10.48
N LEU A 60 8.41 -15.49 -10.13
CA LEU A 60 7.26 -14.69 -10.57
C LEU A 60 7.59 -13.65 -11.64
N GLU A 61 8.85 -13.23 -11.70
CA GLU A 61 9.41 -12.50 -12.85
C GLU A 61 9.45 -13.41 -14.09
N THR A 62 9.47 -14.72 -13.88
CA THR A 62 9.20 -15.73 -14.91
C THR A 62 7.70 -15.96 -14.96
N ILE A 63 6.98 -15.17 -15.77
CA ILE A 63 5.55 -15.34 -16.08
C ILE A 63 5.25 -16.84 -16.13
N SER A 64 4.41 -17.34 -15.21
CA SER A 64 4.05 -18.75 -15.07
C SER A 64 3.54 -19.28 -16.40
N HIS A 65 4.44 -19.81 -17.21
CA HIS A 65 4.07 -20.62 -18.35
C HIS A 65 3.76 -22.00 -17.79
N PRO A 66 2.54 -22.56 -17.97
CA PRO A 66 2.36 -24.00 -17.89
C PRO A 66 3.10 -24.58 -19.09
N SER A 67 4.41 -24.74 -18.92
CA SER A 67 5.24 -25.52 -19.83
C SER A 67 4.70 -26.93 -19.72
N GLY A 68 4.17 -27.47 -20.81
CA GLY A 68 3.66 -28.82 -20.94
C GLY A 68 4.73 -29.91 -20.78
N HIS A 69 5.59 -29.80 -19.77
CA HIS A 69 6.37 -30.88 -19.22
C HIS A 69 6.10 -30.93 -17.73
N SER A 70 5.23 -31.88 -17.37
CA SER A 70 5.09 -32.45 -16.04
C SER A 70 6.49 -32.78 -15.51
N SER A 71 7.08 -31.84 -14.78
CA SER A 71 8.18 -32.10 -13.87
C SER A 71 7.53 -32.77 -12.66
N ASN A 72 7.79 -34.07 -12.50
CA ASN A 72 7.33 -34.90 -11.38
C ASN A 72 7.97 -34.52 -10.02
N ASN A 73 8.07 -33.23 -9.72
CA ASN A 73 8.43 -32.70 -8.41
C ASN A 73 7.30 -31.76 -7.99
N GLY A 74 6.48 -32.20 -7.03
CA GLY A 74 5.32 -31.49 -6.51
C GLY A 74 5.67 -30.20 -5.76
N VAL A 75 6.17 -29.21 -6.48
CA VAL A 75 6.16 -27.82 -6.04
C VAL A 75 4.85 -27.26 -6.54
N ASP A 76 3.91 -27.04 -5.63
CA ASP A 76 2.64 -26.40 -5.91
C ASP A 76 2.86 -25.11 -6.74
N ASP A 77 2.04 -24.90 -7.76
CA ASP A 77 2.07 -23.71 -8.60
C ASP A 77 1.60 -22.50 -7.77
N ILE A 78 2.53 -21.87 -7.04
CA ILE A 78 2.26 -20.73 -6.15
C ILE A 78 1.91 -19.51 -7.00
N SER A 79 0.67 -19.01 -6.87
CA SER A 79 0.21 -17.81 -7.58
C SER A 79 0.67 -16.53 -6.88
N TRP A 80 0.82 -15.41 -7.63
CA TRP A 80 1.16 -14.12 -7.04
C TRP A 80 0.13 -13.64 -6.01
N GLU A 81 -1.15 -13.89 -6.26
CA GLU A 81 -2.24 -13.60 -5.34
C GLU A 81 -2.02 -14.31 -3.99
N SER A 82 -1.70 -15.62 -4.02
CA SER A 82 -1.44 -16.40 -2.80
C SER A 82 -0.22 -15.94 -1.98
N LEU A 83 0.68 -15.15 -2.59
CA LEU A 83 1.83 -14.55 -1.89
C LEU A 83 1.48 -13.23 -1.21
N LEU A 84 0.47 -12.53 -1.71
CA LEU A 84 0.14 -11.15 -1.33
C LEU A 84 -1.11 -11.04 -0.45
N LEU A 85 -2.06 -11.97 -0.61
CA LEU A 85 -3.30 -11.98 0.16
C LEU A 85 -3.40 -13.25 1.01
N PRO A 86 -3.90 -13.15 2.25
CA PRO A 86 -4.32 -14.32 3.01
C PRO A 86 -5.52 -14.98 2.34
N GLN A 87 -5.79 -16.24 2.69
CA GLN A 87 -6.89 -17.02 2.09
C GLN A 87 -8.26 -16.35 2.23
N ASN A 88 -8.45 -15.53 3.27
CA ASN A 88 -9.67 -14.78 3.51
C ASN A 88 -9.74 -13.44 2.73
N GLY A 89 -8.80 -13.19 1.81
CA GLY A 89 -8.72 -12.00 0.98
C GLY A 89 -8.23 -10.74 1.69
N GLY A 90 -7.78 -10.85 2.96
CA GLY A 90 -7.34 -9.70 3.75
C GLY A 90 -8.48 -8.90 4.36
N LEU A 91 -9.63 -9.54 4.57
CA LEU A 91 -10.81 -8.96 5.17
C LEU A 91 -10.87 -9.24 6.68
N LEU A 92 -11.34 -8.27 7.46
CA LEU A 92 -11.72 -8.45 8.85
C LEU A 92 -13.19 -8.84 8.94
N ARG A 93 -13.47 -9.95 9.61
CA ARG A 93 -14.82 -10.36 9.92
C ARG A 93 -15.31 -9.64 11.17
N VAL A 94 -16.32 -8.79 11.02
CA VAL A 94 -16.84 -7.93 12.10
C VAL A 94 -18.28 -8.31 12.43
N ARG A 95 -18.55 -8.54 13.71
CA ARG A 95 -19.91 -8.72 14.24
C ARG A 95 -20.52 -7.36 14.57
N THR A 96 -21.56 -7.01 13.84
CA THR A 96 -22.37 -5.80 14.03
C THR A 96 -23.25 -5.88 15.28
N SER A 97 -23.80 -4.74 15.72
CA SER A 97 -24.74 -4.66 16.85
C SER A 97 -26.00 -5.53 16.67
N ASN A 98 -26.37 -5.85 15.44
CA ASN A 98 -27.53 -6.66 15.11
C ASN A 98 -27.19 -8.16 14.96
N ASP A 99 -26.02 -8.57 15.47
CA ASP A 99 -25.47 -9.93 15.39
C ASP A 99 -25.24 -10.46 13.97
N THR A 100 -25.24 -9.56 12.98
CA THR A 100 -24.83 -9.89 11.61
C THR A 100 -23.32 -9.75 11.47
N VAL A 101 -22.72 -10.60 10.64
CA VAL A 101 -21.28 -10.59 10.37
C VAL A 101 -21.03 -9.94 9.01
N THR A 102 -20.15 -8.94 8.98
CA THR A 102 -19.78 -8.18 7.79
C THR A 102 -18.28 -8.11 7.60
N ASP A 103 -17.85 -8.09 6.35
CA ASP A 103 -16.44 -7.98 6.01
C ASP A 103 -16.01 -6.51 5.87
N HIS A 104 -14.90 -6.17 6.51
CA HIS A 104 -14.25 -4.87 6.44
C HIS A 104 -12.88 -5.02 5.79
N GLY A 105 -12.50 -4.09 4.92
CA GLY A 105 -11.17 -4.09 4.30
C GLY A 105 -10.12 -3.61 5.29
N VAL A 106 -8.89 -4.12 5.16
CA VAL A 106 -7.70 -3.44 5.68
C VAL A 106 -6.98 -2.80 4.50
N SER A 107 -6.64 -1.52 4.61
CA SER A 107 -6.13 -0.72 3.47
C SER A 107 -4.94 -1.34 2.75
N MET A 108 -3.98 -1.92 3.48
CA MET A 108 -2.86 -2.65 2.87
C MET A 108 -3.35 -3.78 1.94
N PHE A 109 -4.24 -4.66 2.42
CA PHE A 109 -4.72 -5.78 1.61
C PHE A 109 -5.63 -5.32 0.48
N HIS A 110 -6.42 -4.26 0.68
CA HIS A 110 -7.25 -3.71 -0.38
C HIS A 110 -6.42 -3.10 -1.51
N GLN A 111 -5.31 -2.41 -1.19
CA GLN A 111 -4.33 -1.94 -2.17
C GLN A 111 -3.69 -3.11 -2.94
N LEU A 112 -3.29 -4.19 -2.25
CA LEU A 112 -2.76 -5.40 -2.90
C LEU A 112 -3.79 -6.08 -3.80
N HIS A 113 -5.04 -6.19 -3.36
CA HIS A 113 -6.14 -6.72 -4.17
C HIS A 113 -6.35 -5.92 -5.46
N CYS A 114 -6.39 -4.59 -5.37
CA CYS A 114 -6.49 -3.72 -6.54
C CYS A 114 -5.28 -3.93 -7.48
N LEU A 115 -4.08 -4.06 -6.92
CA LEU A 115 -2.87 -4.28 -7.69
C LEU A 115 -2.91 -5.63 -8.44
N ILE A 116 -3.44 -6.69 -7.83
CA ILE A 116 -3.69 -8.01 -8.45
C ILE A 116 -4.67 -7.87 -9.61
N VAL A 117 -5.82 -7.21 -9.41
CA VAL A 117 -6.81 -7.00 -10.48
C VAL A 117 -6.20 -6.23 -11.66
N ILE A 118 -5.41 -5.19 -11.40
CA ILE A 118 -4.74 -4.43 -12.47
C ILE A 118 -3.70 -5.30 -13.17
N ARG A 119 -2.93 -6.09 -12.43
CA ARG A 119 -1.96 -7.02 -13.01
C ARG A 119 -2.65 -8.00 -13.96
N ASP A 120 -3.76 -8.61 -13.56
CA ASP A 120 -4.48 -9.58 -14.39
C ASP A 120 -5.03 -8.97 -15.68
N LEU A 121 -5.37 -7.68 -15.66
CA LEU A 121 -5.77 -6.94 -16.87
C LEU A 121 -4.60 -6.64 -17.81
N ILE A 122 -3.38 -6.50 -17.29
CA ILE A 122 -2.15 -6.23 -18.06
C ILE A 122 -1.50 -7.51 -18.57
N PHE A 123 -1.65 -8.61 -17.82
CA PHE A 123 -1.20 -9.95 -18.19
C PHE A 123 -2.38 -10.89 -18.47
N PRO A 124 -3.30 -10.57 -19.39
CA PRO A 124 -4.30 -11.53 -19.80
C PRO A 124 -3.55 -12.67 -20.48
N GLU A 125 -3.60 -13.87 -19.90
CA GLU A 125 -3.00 -15.10 -20.42
C GLU A 125 -2.94 -15.13 -21.96
N PRO A 126 -1.74 -15.15 -22.57
CA PRO A 126 -1.65 -15.25 -24.02
C PRO A 126 -1.98 -16.69 -24.41
N SER A 127 -3.18 -16.88 -24.96
CA SER A 127 -3.44 -17.93 -25.94
C SER A 127 -2.33 -17.92 -26.98
N ARG A 128 -1.41 -18.90 -26.89
CA ARG A 128 -0.49 -19.35 -27.95
C ARG A 128 0.39 -18.27 -28.61
N GLY A 129 1.67 -18.22 -28.23
CA GLY A 129 2.74 -17.99 -29.21
C GLY A 129 3.85 -17.01 -28.84
N ASN A 130 5.06 -17.58 -28.83
CA ASN A 130 6.33 -16.98 -29.28
C ASN A 130 7.29 -16.30 -28.26
N ARG A 131 8.23 -17.15 -27.79
CA ARG A 131 9.70 -17.04 -27.58
C ARG A 131 10.43 -15.70 -27.32
N ASN A 132 11.28 -15.80 -26.28
CA ASN A 132 12.49 -15.06 -25.88
C ASN A 132 12.39 -13.67 -25.24
N SER A 133 12.97 -13.54 -24.04
CA SER A 133 13.28 -12.29 -23.36
C SER A 133 14.68 -12.35 -22.76
N THR A 134 15.51 -11.36 -23.08
CA THR A 134 16.65 -10.89 -22.29
C THR A 134 16.63 -9.37 -22.50
N SER A 135 16.24 -8.63 -21.46
CA SER A 135 16.04 -7.17 -21.42
C SER A 135 17.18 -6.36 -22.09
N PRO A 136 16.92 -5.20 -22.72
CA PRO A 136 16.68 -3.94 -22.00
C PRO A 136 15.49 -3.10 -22.54
N SER A 137 14.98 -2.26 -21.65
CA SER A 137 13.82 -1.37 -21.76
C SER A 137 13.66 -0.56 -23.07
N HIS A 138 12.40 -0.20 -23.32
CA HIS A 138 11.88 0.75 -24.32
C HIS A 138 11.79 0.22 -25.76
N ILE A 139 10.53 0.13 -26.22
CA ILE A 139 10.11 0.00 -27.62
C ILE A 139 10.45 -1.38 -28.24
N GLY A 140 9.46 -2.28 -28.25
CA GLY A 140 9.27 -3.18 -29.39
C GLY A 140 9.36 -4.69 -29.15
N HIS A 141 9.42 -5.20 -27.90
CA HIS A 141 9.46 -6.65 -27.66
C HIS A 141 8.48 -7.10 -26.54
N PRO A 142 7.36 -7.77 -26.89
CA PRO A 142 6.27 -8.11 -25.95
C PRO A 142 6.71 -8.87 -24.69
N LYS A 143 7.79 -9.66 -24.76
CA LYS A 143 8.29 -10.44 -23.63
C LYS A 143 9.23 -9.67 -22.71
N SER A 144 9.91 -8.64 -23.22
CA SER A 144 10.72 -7.74 -22.39
C SER A 144 9.81 -6.83 -21.58
N ASP A 145 8.74 -6.34 -22.22
CA ASP A 145 7.73 -5.50 -21.57
C ASP A 145 7.00 -6.26 -20.46
N ALA A 146 6.65 -7.52 -20.69
CA ALA A 146 5.95 -8.34 -19.70
C ALA A 146 6.80 -8.64 -18.44
N ILE A 147 8.09 -8.99 -18.59
CA ILE A 147 8.97 -9.17 -17.42
C ILE A 147 9.20 -7.85 -16.68
N HIS A 148 9.38 -6.76 -17.43
CA HIS A 148 9.54 -5.43 -16.83
C HIS A 148 8.31 -5.02 -16.02
N TRP A 149 7.12 -5.18 -16.59
CA TRP A 149 5.86 -4.92 -15.87
C TRP A 149 5.72 -5.83 -14.66
N ALA A 150 6.08 -7.11 -14.77
CA ALA A 150 5.95 -8.05 -13.66
C ALA A 150 6.79 -7.61 -12.46
N HIS A 151 8.03 -7.18 -12.73
CA HIS A 151 8.92 -6.58 -11.75
C HIS A 151 8.40 -5.25 -11.19
N CYS A 152 7.80 -4.38 -12.03
CA CYS A 152 7.17 -3.14 -11.55
C CYS A 152 6.01 -3.41 -10.58
N PHE A 153 5.18 -4.40 -10.87
CA PHE A 153 4.09 -4.81 -9.99
C PHE A 153 4.63 -5.34 -8.64
N ASP A 154 5.67 -6.18 -8.66
CA ASP A 154 6.32 -6.64 -7.44
C ASP A 154 6.92 -5.47 -6.64
N TYR A 155 7.53 -4.49 -7.31
CA TYR A 155 8.08 -3.31 -6.67
C TYR A 155 7.00 -2.43 -6.00
N ILE A 156 5.83 -2.28 -6.62
CA ILE A 156 4.68 -1.58 -6.03
C ILE A 156 4.15 -2.36 -4.82
N ALA A 157 4.03 -3.70 -4.93
CA ALA A 157 3.60 -4.55 -3.82
C ALA A 157 4.54 -4.43 -2.61
N GLN A 158 5.86 -4.39 -2.83
CA GLN A 158 6.85 -4.12 -1.79
C GLN A 158 6.62 -2.78 -1.09
N GLY A 159 6.32 -1.72 -1.85
CA GLY A 159 5.97 -0.42 -1.29
C GLY A 159 4.71 -0.45 -0.42
N ILE A 160 3.65 -1.12 -0.89
CA ILE A 160 2.39 -1.28 -0.15
C ILE A 160 2.63 -2.08 1.15
N ILE A 161 3.37 -3.18 1.10
CA ILE A 161 3.69 -4.01 2.28
C ILE A 161 4.62 -3.30 3.24
N CYS A 162 5.55 -2.47 2.72
CA CYS A 162 6.43 -1.66 3.55
C CYS A 162 5.65 -0.56 4.28
N ALA A 163 4.68 0.07 3.60
CA ALA A 163 3.79 1.02 4.23
C ALA A 163 2.85 0.33 5.23
N ALA A 164 2.32 -0.84 4.89
CA ALA A 164 1.40 -1.63 5.72
C ALA A 164 0.33 -0.78 6.39
N ASP A 165 -0.46 -0.12 5.55
CA ASP A 165 -1.54 0.74 5.97
C ASP A 165 -2.60 -0.03 6.78
N ASP A 166 -2.68 0.26 8.09
CA ASP A 166 -3.49 -0.50 9.04
C ASP A 166 -4.93 0.00 9.20
N THR A 167 -5.33 0.94 8.35
CA THR A 167 -6.66 1.52 8.34
C THR A 167 -7.72 0.47 8.00
N ILE A 168 -8.82 0.51 8.74
CA ILE A 168 -9.98 -0.36 8.57
C ILE A 168 -11.01 0.38 7.72
N GLU A 169 -11.35 -0.21 6.59
CA GLU A 169 -12.27 0.35 5.60
C GLU A 169 -13.62 -0.37 5.70
N PRO A 170 -14.62 0.20 6.38
CA PRO A 170 -15.96 -0.36 6.46
C PRO A 170 -16.66 -0.35 5.10
N PRO A 171 -17.47 -1.38 4.80
CA PRO A 171 -18.28 -1.37 3.59
C PRO A 171 -19.38 -0.32 3.70
N HIS A 172 -19.63 0.40 2.61
CA HIS A 172 -20.75 1.33 2.51
C HIS A 172 -21.53 1.12 1.21
N HIS A 173 -22.74 1.69 1.14
CA HIS A 173 -23.63 1.49 0.01
C HIS A 173 -23.50 2.61 -1.03
N VAL A 174 -23.33 2.20 -2.29
CA VAL A 174 -23.43 3.10 -3.45
C VAL A 174 -24.47 2.58 -4.45
N LEU A 175 -24.93 3.45 -5.33
CA LEU A 175 -25.81 3.06 -6.45
C LEU A 175 -24.94 2.73 -7.66
N ASN A 176 -25.17 1.56 -8.25
CA ASN A 176 -24.55 1.19 -9.52
C ASN A 176 -25.26 1.87 -10.71
N ARG A 177 -24.76 1.65 -11.95
CA ARG A 177 -25.34 2.25 -13.17
C ARG A 177 -26.80 1.88 -13.41
N GLU A 178 -27.27 0.76 -12.86
CA GLU A 178 -28.67 0.30 -12.95
C GLU A 178 -29.53 0.76 -11.76
N GLY A 179 -29.03 1.65 -10.89
CA GLY A 179 -29.75 2.15 -9.72
C GLY A 179 -29.89 1.15 -8.57
N ARG A 180 -29.14 0.03 -8.61
CA ARG A 180 -29.13 -0.98 -7.55
C ARG A 180 -28.14 -0.59 -6.47
N LYS A 181 -28.52 -0.76 -5.20
CA LYS A 181 -27.61 -0.60 -4.05
C LYS A 181 -26.61 -1.75 -4.04
N VAL A 182 -25.32 -1.42 -4.13
CA VAL A 182 -24.21 -2.36 -3.97
C VAL A 182 -23.37 -1.95 -2.77
N ARG A 183 -22.70 -2.90 -2.12
CA ARG A 183 -21.72 -2.59 -1.08
C ARG A 183 -20.35 -2.48 -1.72
N ILE A 184 -19.61 -1.42 -1.38
CA ILE A 184 -18.23 -1.22 -1.80
C ILE A 184 -17.38 -0.91 -0.57
N ILE A 185 -16.09 -1.16 -0.72
CA ILE A 185 -15.02 -0.73 0.17
C ILE A 185 -14.10 0.08 -0.74
N ASP A 186 -13.78 1.33 -0.38
CA ASP A 186 -12.98 2.23 -1.24
C ASP A 186 -12.03 3.16 -0.46
N GLY A 187 -11.96 3.02 0.86
CA GLY A 187 -11.12 3.84 1.74
C GLY A 187 -11.51 5.32 1.85
N VAL A 188 -12.56 5.78 1.17
CA VAL A 188 -12.90 7.21 1.14
C VAL A 188 -13.37 7.70 2.51
N GLY A 189 -12.79 8.79 2.98
CA GLY A 189 -13.13 9.41 4.28
C GLY A 189 -12.39 8.83 5.47
N HIS A 190 -11.43 7.92 5.25
CA HIS A 190 -10.58 7.35 6.30
C HIS A 190 -9.19 7.99 6.30
N THR A 191 -8.53 7.97 7.47
CA THR A 191 -7.14 8.42 7.61
C THR A 191 -6.23 7.20 7.51
N HIS A 192 -5.20 7.28 6.67
CA HIS A 192 -4.27 6.20 6.37
C HIS A 192 -2.99 6.32 7.23
N ALA A 193 -2.48 5.19 7.73
CA ALA A 193 -1.31 5.18 8.62
C ALA A 193 -0.43 3.93 8.45
N CYS A 194 0.88 4.13 8.34
CA CYS A 194 1.83 3.05 8.05
C CYS A 194 2.24 2.24 9.30
N ARG A 195 2.26 0.90 9.24
CA ARG A 195 2.53 0.01 10.40
C ARG A 195 3.29 -1.28 10.04
N ASP A 196 3.09 -2.34 10.82
CA ASP A 196 3.70 -3.66 10.65
C ASP A 196 2.72 -4.62 9.92
N PRO A 197 3.04 -5.11 8.71
CA PRO A 197 2.13 -5.98 7.96
C PRO A 197 1.90 -7.34 8.64
N THR A 198 2.83 -7.81 9.48
CA THR A 198 2.69 -9.11 10.14
C THR A 198 1.56 -9.11 11.16
N SER A 199 1.37 -8.01 11.89
CA SER A 199 0.23 -7.85 12.79
C SER A 199 -1.10 -7.74 12.04
N LEU A 200 -1.12 -7.13 10.85
CA LEU A 200 -2.32 -7.08 10.00
C LEU A 200 -2.72 -8.46 9.47
N TRP A 201 -1.75 -9.26 9.01
CA TRP A 201 -2.00 -10.63 8.53
C TRP A 201 -2.60 -11.52 9.62
N ARG A 202 -2.11 -11.41 10.86
CA ARG A 202 -2.71 -12.14 12.00
C ARG A 202 -4.11 -11.63 12.32
N ALA A 203 -4.33 -10.32 12.29
CA ALA A 203 -5.63 -9.74 12.61
C ALA A 203 -6.74 -10.29 11.68
N VAL A 204 -6.50 -10.29 10.37
CA VAL A 204 -7.48 -10.78 9.38
C VAL A 204 -7.74 -12.28 9.55
N GLN A 205 -6.68 -13.08 9.72
CA GLN A 205 -6.81 -14.54 9.89
C GLN A 205 -7.51 -14.92 11.20
N ASN A 206 -7.15 -14.30 12.32
CA ASN A 206 -7.80 -14.56 13.61
C ASN A 206 -9.28 -14.17 13.58
N SER A 207 -9.65 -13.13 12.82
CA SER A 207 -11.05 -12.69 12.71
C SER A 207 -11.96 -13.75 12.08
N GLU A 208 -11.42 -14.68 11.30
CA GLU A 208 -12.21 -15.78 10.72
C GLU A 208 -12.80 -16.69 11.79
N LEU A 209 -12.00 -17.04 12.81
CA LEU A 209 -12.43 -17.85 13.95
C LEU A 209 -13.21 -17.02 14.96
N HIS A 210 -12.74 -15.79 15.19
CA HIS A 210 -13.24 -14.91 16.24
C HIS A 210 -13.67 -13.56 15.62
N PRO A 211 -14.91 -13.44 15.12
CA PRO A 211 -15.40 -12.19 14.56
C PRO A 211 -15.30 -11.05 15.58
N ILE A 212 -14.74 -9.93 15.15
CA ILE A 212 -14.45 -8.77 15.98
C ILE A 212 -15.75 -8.06 16.32
N ASP A 213 -15.99 -7.77 17.59
CA ASP A 213 -17.16 -7.00 18.00
C ASP A 213 -17.04 -5.54 17.52
N MET A 214 -18.08 -5.04 16.86
CA MET A 214 -18.09 -3.67 16.34
C MET A 214 -17.92 -2.59 17.43
N SER A 215 -18.25 -2.89 18.69
CA SER A 215 -18.05 -1.95 19.82
C SER A 215 -16.58 -1.64 20.13
N ILE A 216 -15.67 -2.58 19.84
CA ILE A 216 -14.22 -2.40 20.04
C ILE A 216 -13.51 -1.92 18.78
N LEU A 217 -14.15 -2.04 17.62
CA LEU A 217 -13.59 -1.63 16.33
C LEU A 217 -13.41 -0.10 16.29
N LYS A 218 -12.21 0.33 15.89
CA LYS A 218 -11.81 1.72 15.63
C LYS A 218 -11.41 1.86 14.15
N ASP A 219 -10.89 3.03 13.79
CA ASP A 219 -10.52 3.35 12.40
C ASP A 219 -9.29 2.58 11.90
N SER A 220 -8.56 1.87 12.78
CA SER A 220 -7.40 1.06 12.41
C SER A 220 -7.24 -0.20 13.27
N VAL A 221 -6.48 -1.18 12.77
CA VAL A 221 -6.19 -2.44 13.47
C VAL A 221 -5.48 -2.17 14.81
N ARG A 222 -4.48 -1.28 14.83
CA ARG A 222 -3.75 -0.93 16.06
C ARG A 222 -4.65 -0.23 17.08
N ALA A 223 -5.46 0.75 16.65
CA ALA A 223 -6.35 1.48 17.56
C ALA A 223 -7.43 0.57 18.15
N SER A 224 -7.83 -0.47 17.41
CA SER A 224 -8.80 -1.47 17.85
C SER A 224 -8.24 -2.47 18.87
N SER A 225 -6.92 -2.42 19.18
CA SER A 225 -6.25 -3.30 20.16
C SER A 225 -6.52 -4.80 19.92
N LEU A 226 -6.61 -5.21 18.65
CA LEU A 226 -6.89 -6.59 18.26
C LEU A 226 -5.75 -7.53 18.67
N ASN A 227 -6.06 -8.81 18.91
CA ASN A 227 -5.02 -9.80 19.14
C ASN A 227 -4.24 -10.06 17.85
N THR A 228 -3.04 -9.48 17.79
CA THR A 228 -2.09 -9.59 16.68
C THR A 228 -0.78 -10.27 17.09
N ARG A 229 -0.72 -10.81 18.32
CA ARG A 229 0.48 -11.48 18.86
C ARG A 229 0.41 -12.98 18.64
N ASP A 230 -0.75 -13.57 18.91
CA ASP A 230 -0.96 -15.00 18.78
C ASP A 230 -1.67 -15.31 17.46
N CYS A 231 -1.31 -16.42 16.85
CA CYS A 231 -2.01 -16.96 15.70
C CYS A 231 -2.63 -18.30 16.10
N GLU A 232 -3.94 -18.40 15.99
CA GLU A 232 -4.66 -19.64 16.30
C GLU A 232 -4.78 -20.57 15.08
N MET A 233 -4.54 -20.05 13.86
CA MET A 233 -4.44 -20.84 12.62
C MET A 233 -2.98 -21.17 12.27
N VAL A 234 -2.46 -22.27 12.81
CA VAL A 234 -1.04 -22.68 12.80
C VAL A 234 -0.32 -22.52 11.45
N ASP A 235 -0.99 -22.78 10.32
CA ASP A 235 -0.34 -22.80 9.00
C ASP A 235 -0.56 -21.54 8.14
N ASN A 236 -1.33 -20.54 8.60
CA ASN A 236 -1.88 -19.53 7.68
C ASN A 236 -1.69 -18.07 8.14
N CYS A 237 -1.03 -17.80 9.27
CA CYS A 237 -0.84 -16.43 9.76
C CYS A 237 0.52 -15.80 9.45
N THR A 238 1.35 -16.47 8.65
CA THR A 238 2.66 -15.92 8.28
C THR A 238 2.60 -15.40 6.86
N ILE A 239 3.12 -14.19 6.67
CA ILE A 239 3.39 -13.67 5.34
C ILE A 239 4.32 -14.67 4.63
N PRO A 240 3.98 -15.12 3.40
CA PRO A 240 4.83 -16.02 2.62
C PRO A 240 6.25 -15.47 2.38
N GLU A 241 7.23 -16.36 2.30
CA GLU A 241 8.55 -16.04 1.71
C GLU A 241 8.30 -15.76 0.21
N PRO A 242 8.29 -14.50 -0.25
CA PRO A 242 9.42 -13.55 -0.17
C PRO A 242 9.12 -12.18 0.48
N TYR A 243 7.89 -11.97 0.96
CA TYR A 243 7.42 -10.68 1.50
C TYR A 243 7.57 -10.55 3.03
N ARG A 244 8.11 -11.59 3.66
CA ARG A 244 8.39 -11.62 5.09
C ARG A 244 9.55 -10.67 5.44
N ALA A 245 9.48 -10.03 6.62
CA ALA A 245 10.60 -9.28 7.16
C ALA A 245 11.64 -10.21 7.80
N HIS A 246 12.91 -9.86 7.63
CA HIS A 246 14.06 -10.43 8.33
C HIS A 246 14.87 -9.32 8.98
#